data_AF-A0A7V4AU11-F1
#
_entry.id   AF-A0A7V4AU11-F1
#
_cell.length_a   1.000
_cell.length_b   1.000
_cell.length_c   1.000
_cell.angle_alpha   90.00
_cell.angle_beta   90.00
_cell.angle_gamma   90.00
#
_symmetry.space_group_name_H-M   'P 1'
#
loop_
_entity.id
_entity.type
_entity.pdbx_description
1 polymer ?
#
loop_
_entity_poly.entity_id
_entity_poly.type
_entity_poly.pdbx_seq_one_letter_code
_entity_poly.pdbx_strand_id
1 'polypeptide(L)'
;MSLTDWLARLLAPDRMVERISELEPHHLQEAGIRGLILDLDNTLCEWQSETLPEDILRWVAKMKRAGIRMCIASNTHDRRRLRRMAAGLDLPSVSGAPKPRRRCFARALAILGLRPEEAAVVGDQLFTDILGGKRSGIHTILVRPIHRREFIGTKVSRLFERFLMGHFRRRGRLP
;
A
#
# COMPACT_ATOMS: atom_id res chain seq x y z
N MET A 1 9.08 5.77 -26.86
CA MET A 1 8.85 5.15 -25.53
C MET A 1 8.39 3.72 -25.76
N SER A 2 9.10 2.70 -25.24
CA SER A 2 8.69 1.30 -25.46
C SER A 2 7.44 0.95 -24.62
N LEU A 3 6.67 -0.05 -25.04
CA LEU A 3 5.54 -0.57 -24.24
C LEU A 3 5.98 -0.97 -22.82
N THR A 4 7.20 -1.50 -22.69
CA THR A 4 7.75 -1.86 -21.38
C THR A 4 8.06 -0.66 -20.50
N ASP A 5 8.57 0.43 -21.07
CA ASP A 5 8.83 1.65 -20.31
C ASP A 5 7.53 2.28 -19.83
N TRP A 6 6.50 2.26 -20.69
CA TRP A 6 5.17 2.72 -20.33
C TRP A 6 4.55 1.89 -19.20
N LEU A 7 4.64 0.56 -19.29
CA LEU A 7 4.16 -0.34 -18.23
C LEU A 7 4.93 -0.16 -16.91
N ALA A 8 6.26 -0.04 -16.98
CA ALA A 8 7.10 0.18 -15.80
C ALA A 8 6.74 1.50 -15.10
N ARG A 9 6.47 2.58 -15.84
CA ARG A 9 5.99 3.85 -15.25
C ARG A 9 4.70 3.70 -14.44
N LEU A 10 3.86 2.72 -14.79
CA LEU A 10 2.58 2.48 -14.11
C LEU A 10 2.63 1.42 -13.02
N LEU A 11 3.57 0.47 -13.10
CA LEU A 11 3.54 -0.76 -12.30
C LEU A 11 4.87 -1.10 -11.61
N ALA A 12 5.99 -0.45 -11.95
CA ALA A 12 7.21 -0.61 -11.19
C ALA A 12 7.11 0.25 -9.92
N PRO A 13 7.22 -0.34 -8.71
CA PRO A 13 7.17 0.42 -7.47
C PRO A 13 8.37 1.38 -7.36
N ASP A 14 8.22 2.45 -6.59
CA ASP A 14 9.34 3.37 -6.29
C ASP A 14 10.29 2.78 -5.25
N ARG A 15 9.77 1.96 -4.34
CA ARG A 15 10.54 1.24 -3.32
C ARG A 15 9.95 -0.13 -3.07
N MET A 16 10.80 -1.09 -2.69
CA MET A 16 10.41 -2.42 -2.25
C MET A 16 10.95 -2.70 -0.87
N VAL A 17 10.16 -3.38 -0.02
CA VAL A 17 10.58 -3.83 1.32
C VAL A 17 10.04 -5.22 1.60
N GLU A 18 10.74 -6.01 2.42
CA GLU A 18 10.28 -7.37 2.76
C GLU A 18 9.21 -7.35 3.83
N ARG A 19 9.26 -6.38 4.75
CA ARG A 19 8.25 -6.14 5.78
C ARG A 19 7.98 -4.65 5.93
N ILE A 20 6.75 -4.31 6.30
CA ILE A 20 6.39 -2.91 6.59
C ILE A 20 7.20 -2.31 7.74
N SER A 21 7.66 -3.15 8.67
CA SER A 21 8.50 -2.76 9.80
C SER A 21 9.88 -2.21 9.40
N GLU A 22 10.32 -2.40 8.16
CA GLU A 22 11.55 -1.78 7.62
C GLU A 22 11.36 -0.30 7.30
N LEU A 23 10.12 0.17 7.22
CA LEU A 23 9.82 1.58 7.06
C LEU A 23 10.04 2.28 8.39
N GLU A 24 11.04 3.15 8.39
CA GLU A 24 11.43 3.97 9.52
C GLU A 24 10.95 5.41 9.34
N PRO A 25 10.41 6.08 10.37
CA PRO A 25 9.85 7.41 10.23
C PRO A 25 10.84 8.45 9.68
N HIS A 26 12.10 8.43 10.12
CA HIS A 26 13.11 9.40 9.69
C HIS A 26 13.41 9.28 8.20
N HIS A 27 13.58 8.06 7.67
CA HIS A 27 13.77 7.83 6.25
C HIS A 27 12.58 8.31 5.40
N LEU A 28 11.36 8.19 5.91
CA LEU A 28 10.17 8.70 5.22
C LEU A 28 10.18 10.23 5.18
N GLN A 29 10.50 10.88 6.30
CA GLN A 29 10.55 12.34 6.41
C GLN A 29 11.65 12.95 5.54
N GLU A 30 12.83 12.34 5.51
CA GLU A 30 13.94 12.74 4.63
C GLU A 30 13.55 12.65 3.14
N ALA A 31 12.71 11.68 2.78
CA ALA A 31 12.14 11.55 1.44
C ALA A 31 10.95 12.51 1.19
N GLY A 32 10.61 13.41 2.12
CA GLY A 32 9.48 14.32 2.02
C GLY A 32 8.11 13.68 2.30
N ILE A 33 8.07 12.40 2.69
CA ILE A 33 6.84 11.66 2.98
C ILE A 33 6.38 11.98 4.40
N ARG A 34 5.18 12.54 4.51
CA ARG A 34 4.54 12.95 5.76
C ARG A 34 3.31 12.12 6.12
N GLY A 35 2.89 11.23 5.23
CA GLY A 35 1.85 10.25 5.55
C GLY A 35 1.81 9.04 4.64
N LEU A 36 1.12 8.01 5.11
CA LEU A 36 1.01 6.71 4.46
C LEU A 36 -0.46 6.35 4.21
N ILE A 37 -0.71 5.85 3.01
CA ILE A 37 -1.95 5.19 2.62
C ILE A 37 -1.67 3.69 2.64
N LEU A 38 -2.27 2.98 3.59
CA LEU A 38 -1.93 1.61 3.90
C LEU A 38 -2.99 0.66 3.36
N ASP A 39 -2.58 -0.35 2.61
CA ASP A 39 -3.41 -1.53 2.42
C ASP A 39 -3.60 -2.30 3.74
N LEU A 40 -4.66 -3.11 3.83
CA LEU A 40 -4.96 -3.91 5.02
C LEU A 40 -4.50 -5.36 4.86
N ASP A 41 -5.07 -6.09 3.89
CA ASP A 41 -4.98 -7.54 3.80
C ASP A 41 -3.71 -7.97 3.07
N ASN A 42 -2.89 -8.79 3.73
CA ASN A 42 -1.52 -9.15 3.35
C ASN A 42 -0.49 -8.01 3.42
N THR A 43 -0.87 -6.85 3.95
CA THR A 43 0.03 -5.73 4.23
C THR A 43 0.17 -5.44 5.73
N LEU A 44 -0.95 -5.21 6.43
CA LEU A 44 -0.99 -4.97 7.88
C LEU A 44 -1.41 -6.20 8.68
N CYS A 45 -2.15 -7.11 8.08
CA CYS A 45 -2.54 -8.38 8.69
C CYS A 45 -2.75 -9.44 7.62
N GLU A 46 -2.88 -10.70 8.02
CA GLU A 46 -3.29 -11.75 7.08
C GLU A 46 -4.69 -11.49 6.51
N TRP A 47 -4.94 -11.99 5.30
CA TRP A 47 -6.23 -11.86 4.63
C TRP A 47 -7.38 -12.39 5.48
N GLN A 48 -8.41 -11.56 5.67
CA GLN A 48 -9.60 -11.83 6.49
C GLN A 48 -9.34 -12.09 7.98
N SER A 49 -8.11 -11.96 8.47
CA SER A 49 -7.83 -12.05 9.91
C SER A 49 -8.48 -10.89 10.66
N GLU A 50 -9.05 -11.17 11.84
CA GLU A 50 -9.51 -10.13 12.78
C GLU A 50 -8.42 -9.73 13.79
N THR A 51 -7.26 -10.38 13.73
CA THR A 51 -6.15 -10.15 14.66
C THR A 51 -5.13 -9.20 14.03
N LEU A 52 -4.80 -8.14 14.76
CA LEU A 52 -3.69 -7.25 14.45
C LEU A 52 -2.42 -7.80 15.10
N PRO A 53 -1.36 -8.08 14.33
CA PRO A 53 -0.08 -8.49 14.89
C PRO A 53 0.52 -7.41 15.80
N GLU A 54 1.16 -7.83 16.90
CA GLU A 54 1.75 -6.92 17.88
C GLU A 54 2.87 -6.05 17.29
N ASP A 55 3.65 -6.57 16.34
CA ASP A 55 4.67 -5.78 15.63
C ASP A 55 4.05 -4.65 14.79
N ILE A 56 2.87 -4.86 14.23
CA ILE A 56 2.11 -3.84 13.48
C ILE A 56 1.55 -2.77 14.42
N LEU A 57 1.02 -3.15 15.59
CA LEU A 57 0.60 -2.19 16.62
C LEU A 57 1.75 -1.28 17.04
N ARG A 58 2.91 -1.88 17.34
CA ARG A 58 4.13 -1.11 17.70
C ARG A 58 4.60 -0.21 16.57
N TRP A 59 4.57 -0.70 15.33
CA TRP A 59 4.99 0.07 14.16
C TRP A 59 4.07 1.27 13.91
N VAL A 60 2.74 1.09 13.99
CA VAL A 60 1.78 2.19 13.88
C VAL A 60 1.98 3.20 15.01
N ALA A 61 2.16 2.75 16.26
CA ALA A 61 2.42 3.65 17.39
C ALA A 61 3.72 4.46 17.19
N LYS A 62 4.77 3.83 16.64
CA LYS A 62 6.05 4.49 16.31
C LYS A 62 5.85 5.57 15.24
N MET A 63 5.12 5.26 14.17
CA MET A 63 4.80 6.21 13.09
C MET A 63 3.99 7.40 13.60
N LYS A 64 2.97 7.16 14.43
CA LYS A 64 2.17 8.22 15.06
C LYS A 64 3.02 9.15 15.93
N ARG A 65 3.88 8.60 16.78
CA ARG A 65 4.79 9.37 17.64
C ARG A 65 5.74 10.28 16.84
N ALA A 66 6.12 9.85 15.63
CA ALA A 66 6.94 10.64 14.72
C ALA A 66 6.14 11.64 13.87
N GLY A 67 4.81 11.74 14.05
CA GLY A 67 3.96 12.66 13.29
C GLY A 67 3.62 12.18 11.86
N ILE A 68 3.88 10.92 11.52
CA ILE A 68 3.47 10.34 10.24
C ILE A 68 1.97 10.06 10.27
N ARG A 69 1.22 10.77 9.43
CA ARG A 69 -0.23 10.60 9.29
C ARG A 69 -0.53 9.31 8.53
N MET A 70 -1.51 8.53 8.94
CA MET A 70 -1.80 7.24 8.30
C MET A 70 -3.30 7.05 8.06
N CYS A 71 -3.65 6.41 6.95
CA CYS A 71 -5.03 6.07 6.59
C CYS A 71 -5.06 4.71 5.91
N ILE A 72 -6.03 3.87 6.28
CA ILE A 72 -6.22 2.56 5.66
C ILE A 72 -7.06 2.70 4.38
N ALA A 73 -6.64 2.07 3.29
CA ALA A 73 -7.38 1.96 2.04
C ALA A 73 -7.42 0.49 1.59
N SER A 74 -8.58 -0.16 1.69
CA SER A 74 -8.73 -1.59 1.41
C SER A 74 -9.78 -1.85 0.32
N ASN A 75 -9.58 -2.94 -0.42
CA ASN A 75 -10.55 -3.49 -1.37
C ASN A 75 -11.53 -4.49 -0.73
N THR A 76 -11.46 -4.70 0.59
CA THR A 76 -12.37 -5.61 1.28
C THR A 76 -13.83 -5.18 1.12
N HIS A 77 -14.70 -6.15 0.90
CA HIS A 77 -16.15 -5.93 0.88
C HIS A 77 -16.73 -5.82 2.30
N ASP A 78 -16.04 -6.38 3.31
CA ASP A 78 -16.49 -6.33 4.70
C ASP A 78 -16.13 -4.99 5.35
N ARG A 79 -17.05 -4.03 5.23
CA ARG A 79 -16.94 -2.70 5.84
C ARG A 79 -17.03 -2.73 7.37
N ARG A 80 -17.58 -3.79 7.99
CA ARG A 80 -17.62 -3.90 9.45
C ARG A 80 -16.24 -4.28 9.97
N ARG A 81 -15.61 -5.29 9.36
CA ARG A 81 -14.22 -5.67 9.66
C ARG A 81 -13.26 -4.51 9.42
N LEU A 82 -13.34 -3.83 8.27
CA LEU A 82 -12.47 -2.68 7.99
C LEU A 82 -12.54 -1.63 9.12
N ARG A 83 -13.75 -1.31 9.60
CA ARG A 83 -13.93 -0.37 10.70
C ARG A 83 -13.36 -0.88 12.01
N ARG A 84 -13.54 -2.17 12.36
CA ARG A 84 -12.95 -2.77 13.57
C ARG A 84 -11.43 -2.71 13.52
N MET A 85 -10.82 -3.14 12.42
CA MET A 85 -9.36 -3.14 12.25
C MET A 85 -8.78 -1.72 12.29
N ALA A 86 -9.43 -0.77 11.61
CA ALA A 86 -9.04 0.63 11.64
C ALA A 86 -9.15 1.23 13.05
N ALA A 87 -10.21 0.93 13.78
CA ALA A 87 -10.37 1.34 15.18
C ALA A 87 -9.30 0.72 16.09
N GLY A 88 -8.96 -0.55 15.90
CA GLY A 88 -7.89 -1.22 16.66
C GLY A 88 -6.50 -0.62 16.44
N LEU A 89 -6.26 0.01 15.29
CA LEU A 89 -5.04 0.77 15.00
C LEU A 89 -5.19 2.27 15.35
N ASP A 90 -6.39 2.70 15.72
CA ASP A 90 -6.78 4.11 15.87
C ASP A 90 -6.40 4.92 14.61
N LEU A 91 -6.80 4.41 13.45
CA LEU A 91 -6.56 5.03 12.13
C LEU A 91 -7.87 5.28 11.40
N PRO A 92 -7.96 6.36 10.60
CA PRO A 92 -9.06 6.52 9.66
C PRO A 92 -8.96 5.46 8.53
N SER A 93 -10.09 5.23 7.86
CA SER A 93 -10.13 4.33 6.70
C SER A 93 -11.02 4.87 5.58
N VAL A 94 -10.64 4.56 4.33
CA VAL A 94 -11.45 4.84 3.14
C VAL A 94 -12.38 3.66 2.89
N SER A 95 -13.68 3.95 2.79
CA SER A 95 -14.70 2.98 2.40
C SER A 95 -15.42 3.40 1.12
N GLY A 96 -15.98 2.41 0.40
CA GLY A 96 -16.81 2.66 -0.79
C GLY A 96 -16.07 3.23 -2.00
N ALA A 97 -14.74 3.13 -2.05
CA ALA A 97 -13.93 3.51 -3.20
C ALA A 97 -12.85 2.45 -3.43
N PRO A 98 -13.04 1.50 -4.36
CA PRO A 98 -12.09 0.41 -4.57
C PRO A 98 -10.83 0.91 -5.29
N LYS A 99 -9.67 0.43 -4.88
CA LYS A 99 -8.39 0.50 -5.59
C LYS A 99 -8.47 -0.36 -6.86
N PRO A 100 -7.81 0.01 -7.98
CA PRO A 100 -6.85 1.12 -8.15
C PRO A 100 -7.49 2.47 -8.54
N ARG A 101 -8.79 2.70 -8.29
CA ARG A 101 -9.43 3.94 -8.74
C ARG A 101 -8.85 5.15 -8.00
N ARG A 102 -8.48 6.20 -8.74
CA ARG A 102 -7.94 7.47 -8.21
C ARG A 102 -8.78 8.06 -7.07
N ARG A 103 -10.11 7.90 -7.12
CA ARG A 103 -11.04 8.37 -6.08
C ARG A 103 -10.73 7.80 -4.69
N CYS A 104 -10.22 6.57 -4.60
CA CYS A 104 -9.80 5.97 -3.33
C CYS A 104 -8.65 6.77 -2.71
N PHE A 105 -7.59 6.97 -3.48
CA PHE A 105 -6.38 7.68 -3.04
C PHE A 105 -6.62 9.16 -2.79
N ALA A 106 -7.43 9.83 -3.64
CA ALA A 106 -7.82 11.21 -3.42
C ALA A 106 -8.58 11.40 -2.09
N ARG A 107 -9.44 10.45 -1.71
CA ARG A 107 -10.11 10.47 -0.40
C ARG A 107 -9.14 10.26 0.74
N ALA A 108 -8.20 9.31 0.60
CA ALA A 108 -7.17 9.08 1.62
C ALA A 108 -6.30 10.33 1.82
N LEU A 109 -5.86 10.99 0.74
CA LEU A 109 -5.11 12.24 0.80
C LEU A 109 -5.89 13.37 1.48
N ALA A 110 -7.20 13.50 1.17
CA ALA A 110 -8.06 14.48 1.81
C ALA A 110 -8.22 14.24 3.32
N ILE A 111 -8.40 12.98 3.74
CA ILE A 111 -8.42 12.57 5.16
C ILE A 111 -7.11 12.93 5.84
N LEU A 112 -5.99 12.69 5.16
CA LEU A 112 -4.66 12.98 5.68
C LEU A 112 -4.33 14.48 5.65
N GLY A 113 -5.03 15.30 4.87
CA GLY A 113 -4.66 16.70 4.62
C GLY A 113 -3.29 16.82 3.96
N LEU A 114 -3.03 15.98 2.94
CA LEU A 114 -1.74 15.87 2.26
C LEU A 114 -1.88 16.04 0.75
N ARG A 115 -0.82 16.56 0.13
CA ARG A 115 -0.66 16.50 -1.33
C ARG A 115 -0.08 15.13 -1.74
N PRO A 116 -0.28 14.68 -2.99
CA PRO A 116 0.24 13.39 -3.46
C PRO A 116 1.73 13.20 -3.22
N GLU A 117 2.53 14.25 -3.39
CA GLU A 117 3.99 14.22 -3.29
C GLU A 117 4.48 14.09 -1.84
N GLU A 118 3.61 14.37 -0.86
CA GLU A 118 3.90 14.26 0.57
C GLU A 118 3.45 12.91 1.15
N ALA A 119 2.97 11.99 0.31
CA ALA A 119 2.43 10.71 0.76
C ALA A 119 3.06 9.52 0.04
N ALA A 120 2.98 8.36 0.67
CA ALA A 120 3.28 7.08 0.04
C ALA A 120 2.11 6.10 0.17
N VAL A 121 1.85 5.33 -0.89
CA VAL A 121 1.00 4.13 -0.85
C VAL A 121 1.86 2.94 -0.48
N VAL A 122 1.43 2.18 0.52
CA VAL A 122 2.10 0.97 0.99
C VAL A 122 1.12 -0.21 0.85
N GLY A 123 1.49 -1.19 0.04
CA GLY A 123 0.67 -2.38 -0.19
C GLY A 123 1.45 -3.49 -0.87
N ASP A 124 0.81 -4.63 -1.09
CA ASP A 124 1.47 -5.85 -1.55
C ASP A 124 1.10 -6.27 -2.99
N GLN A 125 0.30 -5.46 -3.68
CA GLN A 125 -0.23 -5.78 -5.00
C GLN A 125 0.08 -4.69 -6.04
N LEU A 126 0.59 -5.12 -7.20
CA LEU A 126 0.95 -4.20 -8.28
C LEU A 126 -0.28 -3.55 -8.92
N PHE A 127 -1.31 -4.34 -9.21
CA PHE A 127 -2.46 -3.87 -10.00
C PHE A 127 -3.47 -3.03 -9.21
N THR A 128 -3.34 -2.98 -7.89
CA THR A 128 -4.19 -2.19 -7.00
C THR A 128 -3.41 -1.03 -6.41
N ASP A 129 -2.41 -1.33 -5.59
CA ASP A 129 -1.71 -0.34 -4.76
C ASP A 129 -0.73 0.45 -5.59
N ILE A 130 0.16 -0.24 -6.29
CA ILE A 130 1.19 0.43 -7.10
C ILE A 130 0.55 1.17 -8.28
N LEU A 131 -0.31 0.49 -9.05
CA LEU A 131 -1.03 1.13 -10.15
C LEU A 131 -1.85 2.33 -9.69
N GLY A 132 -2.53 2.20 -8.55
CA GLY A 132 -3.36 3.25 -7.98
C GLY A 132 -2.57 4.45 -7.50
N GLY A 133 -1.47 4.22 -6.78
CA GLY A 133 -0.54 5.25 -6.31
C GLY A 133 0.13 5.99 -7.46
N LYS A 134 0.74 5.26 -8.42
CA LYS A 134 1.36 5.84 -9.62
C LYS A 134 0.40 6.70 -10.41
N ARG A 135 -0.83 6.21 -10.66
CA ARG A 135 -1.85 6.98 -11.38
C ARG A 135 -2.30 8.23 -10.63
N SER A 136 -2.08 8.30 -9.33
CA SER A 136 -2.47 9.41 -8.46
C SER A 136 -1.29 10.33 -8.11
N GLY A 137 -0.10 10.09 -8.66
CA GLY A 137 1.10 10.88 -8.38
C GLY A 137 1.70 10.65 -6.99
N ILE A 138 1.35 9.55 -6.33
CA ILE A 138 1.79 9.22 -4.97
C ILE A 138 2.97 8.27 -5.04
N HIS A 139 3.97 8.45 -4.18
CA HIS A 139 5.10 7.52 -4.06
C HIS A 139 4.59 6.11 -3.72
N THR A 140 5.18 5.06 -4.28
CA THR A 140 4.68 3.69 -4.14
C THR A 140 5.70 2.75 -3.52
N ILE A 141 5.29 2.07 -2.45
CA ILE A 141 6.11 1.11 -1.70
C ILE A 141 5.42 -0.24 -1.78
N LEU A 142 6.07 -1.19 -2.46
CA LEU A 142 5.62 -2.58 -2.52
C LEU A 142 6.20 -3.38 -1.35
N VAL A 143 5.33 -3.95 -0.55
CA VAL A 143 5.68 -4.85 0.56
C VAL A 143 5.48 -6.30 0.12
N ARG A 144 6.33 -7.23 0.56
CA ARG A 144 6.06 -8.65 0.34
C ARG A 144 4.80 -9.10 1.12
N PRO A 145 3.85 -9.82 0.48
CA PRO A 145 2.63 -10.27 1.16
C PRO A 145 2.93 -11.15 2.37
N ILE A 146 2.20 -10.92 3.47
CA ILE A 146 2.36 -11.67 4.74
C ILE A 146 2.08 -13.16 4.55
N HIS A 147 1.01 -13.52 3.82
CA HIS A 147 0.63 -14.91 3.61
C HIS A 147 0.11 -15.17 2.20
N ARG A 148 0.17 -16.42 1.73
CA ARG A 148 -0.37 -16.88 0.43
C ARG A 148 -1.90 -17.10 0.42
N ARG A 149 -2.60 -16.80 1.52
CA ARG A 149 -4.04 -17.06 1.68
C ARG A 149 -4.81 -15.86 1.19
N GLU A 150 -5.58 -16.03 0.12
CA GLU A 150 -6.15 -14.93 -0.65
C GLU A 150 -7.34 -15.39 -1.48
N PHE A 151 -8.13 -14.41 -1.94
CA PHE A 151 -9.20 -14.63 -2.90
C PHE A 151 -8.67 -15.21 -4.23
N ILE A 152 -9.48 -16.06 -4.88
CA ILE A 152 -9.07 -16.79 -6.10
C ILE A 152 -8.68 -15.82 -7.23
N GLY A 153 -9.45 -14.76 -7.44
CA GLY A 153 -9.12 -13.73 -8.43
C GLY A 153 -7.76 -13.08 -8.17
N THR A 154 -7.40 -12.87 -6.90
CA THR A 154 -6.10 -12.33 -6.50
C THR A 154 -4.97 -13.30 -6.84
N LYS A 155 -5.17 -14.62 -6.66
CA LYS A 155 -4.15 -15.62 -7.03
C LYS A 155 -3.83 -15.58 -8.53
N VAL A 156 -4.85 -15.38 -9.38
CA VAL A 156 -4.66 -15.22 -10.82
C VAL A 156 -3.91 -13.93 -11.12
N SER A 157 -4.29 -12.81 -10.52
CA SER A 157 -3.59 -11.53 -10.73
C SER A 157 -2.12 -11.64 -10.35
N ARG A 158 -1.80 -12.30 -9.22
CA ARG A 158 -0.41 -12.51 -8.78
C ARG A 158 0.45 -13.29 -9.76
N LEU A 159 -0.11 -14.19 -10.56
CA LEU A 159 0.66 -14.87 -11.60
C LEU A 159 1.17 -13.88 -12.65
N PHE A 160 0.27 -12.99 -13.11
CA PHE A 160 0.63 -11.91 -14.03
C PHE A 160 1.59 -10.89 -13.38
N GLU A 161 1.37 -10.55 -12.11
CA GLU A 161 2.27 -9.65 -11.36
C GLU A 161 3.68 -10.24 -11.28
N ARG A 162 3.82 -11.53 -10.95
CA ARG A 162 5.12 -12.22 -10.91
C ARG A 162 5.81 -12.23 -12.27
N PHE A 163 5.06 -12.46 -13.35
CA PHE A 163 5.59 -12.38 -14.71
C PHE A 163 6.13 -10.98 -15.02
N LEU A 164 5.35 -9.93 -14.73
CA LEU A 164 5.75 -8.54 -14.95
C LEU A 164 6.95 -8.15 -14.08
N MET A 165 6.98 -8.54 -12.80
CA MET A 165 8.14 -8.33 -11.92
C MET A 165 9.40 -8.97 -12.47
N GLY A 166 9.32 -10.21 -12.95
CA GLY A 166 10.45 -10.89 -13.58
C GLY A 166 10.92 -10.17 -14.85
N HIS A 167 9.98 -9.63 -15.63
CA HIS A 167 10.27 -8.85 -16.83
C HIS A 167 10.92 -7.50 -16.51
N PHE A 168 10.40 -6.75 -15.53
CA PHE A 168 10.97 -5.48 -15.08
C PHE A 168 12.37 -5.67 -14.48
N ARG A 169 12.57 -6.72 -13.66
CA ARG A 169 13.88 -7.08 -13.11
C ARG A 169 14.92 -7.33 -14.20
N ARG A 170 14.58 -8.15 -15.20
CA ARG A 170 15.46 -8.45 -16.35
C ARG A 170 15.85 -7.21 -17.16
N ARG A 171 15.06 -6.13 -17.08
CA ARG A 171 15.31 -4.88 -17.80
C ARG A 171 15.86 -3.75 -16.92
N GLY A 172 16.24 -4.04 -15.67
CA GLY A 172 16.76 -3.03 -14.75
C GLY A 172 15.74 -1.92 -14.42
N ARG A 173 14.45 -2.27 -14.37
CA ARG A 173 13.34 -1.31 -14.14
C ARG A 173 12.74 -1.41 -12.73
N LEU A 174 13.31 -2.24 -11.84
CA LEU A 174 12.93 -2.30 -10.44
C LEU A 174 13.99 -1.57 -9.59
N PRO A 175 13.58 -0.95 -8.47
CA PRO A 175 14.50 -0.39 -7.48
C PRO A 175 15.29 -1.49 -6.75
#